data_AF-A0A496ZAL3-F1
#
_entry.id   AF-A0A496ZAL3-F1
#
_cell.length_a   1.000
_cell.length_b   1.000
_cell.length_c   1.000
_cell.angle_alpha   90.00
_cell.angle_beta   90.00
_cell.angle_gamma   90.00
#
_symmetry.space_group_name_H-M   'P 1'
#
loop_
_entity.id
_entity.type
_entity.pdbx_description
1 polymer ?
#
loop_
_entity_poly.entity_id
_entity_poly.type
_entity_poly.pdbx_seq_one_letter_code
_entity_poly.pdbx_strand_id
1 'polypeptide(L)'
;MHNRLRKTTGFGNGKGVFMFHVFKAVTAAAIVWFSIMVVPCPAADRDVPPFTPGEKLMFDLTWGGIGAGEAVLTVLPLTTIEGTAAYHLELTARSTKTIDRIFRIRDRMESYADLKMTHSLLYREKIREGGYRKDRVITFDWKKNELTYISNNKTPRRLPVMPGTFDPLAAFYFLRLQPLQTMKTIERPIRKAIIPNIALCYKLWFDSGTQPDGQTVSIKEGNR
;
A
#
# COMPACT_ATOMS: atom_id res chain seq x y z
N MET A 1 5.60 47.64 29.03
CA MET A 1 4.69 47.89 30.16
C MET A 1 4.05 46.56 30.58
N HIS A 2 4.27 46.18 31.84
CA HIS A 2 3.49 45.26 32.72
C HIS A 2 3.00 43.89 32.15
N ASN A 3 3.63 42.77 32.54
CA ASN A 3 3.32 41.94 33.73
C ASN A 3 1.81 41.67 33.96
N ARG A 4 1.39 40.39 34.06
CA ARG A 4 1.30 39.64 35.34
C ARG A 4 0.47 38.34 35.21
N LEU A 5 0.98 37.28 35.85
CA LEU A 5 0.34 36.00 36.19
C LEU A 5 -0.95 36.14 37.03
N ARG A 6 -1.84 35.13 37.02
CA ARG A 6 -2.60 34.69 38.22
C ARG A 6 -3.11 33.25 38.12
N LYS A 7 -2.68 32.41 39.06
CA LYS A 7 -3.40 31.22 39.56
C LYS A 7 -4.59 31.67 40.40
N THR A 8 -5.67 30.89 40.43
CA THR A 8 -6.54 30.79 41.61
C THR A 8 -6.94 29.33 41.84
N THR A 9 -6.68 28.88 43.07
CA THR A 9 -7.25 27.70 43.72
C THR A 9 -8.57 28.09 44.38
N GLY A 10 -9.59 27.25 44.29
CA GLY A 10 -10.84 27.37 45.03
C GLY A 10 -11.16 26.04 45.72
N PHE A 11 -10.95 26.02 47.04
CA PHE A 11 -11.30 24.96 47.97
C PHE A 11 -12.69 25.28 48.54
N GLY A 12 -13.63 24.34 48.51
CA GLY A 12 -14.98 24.51 49.05
C GLY A 12 -15.46 23.22 49.73
N ASN A 13 -15.46 23.25 51.07
CA ASN A 13 -15.88 22.20 51.99
C ASN A 13 -17.39 21.91 51.96
N GLY A 14 -17.80 20.66 52.27
CA GLY A 14 -19.20 20.40 52.65
C GLY A 14 -19.67 18.94 52.77
N LYS A 15 -19.19 18.22 53.79
CA LYS A 15 -19.89 17.22 54.63
C LYS A 15 -20.79 16.14 53.98
N GLY A 16 -20.44 14.86 54.20
CA GLY A 16 -21.33 13.72 53.97
C GLY A 16 -20.80 12.37 54.48
N VAL A 17 -20.88 12.17 55.80
CA VAL A 17 -21.08 10.88 56.50
C VAL A 17 -20.05 9.74 56.28
N PHE A 18 -19.13 9.65 57.23
CA PHE A 18 -18.36 8.44 57.57
C PHE A 18 -19.27 7.44 58.30
N MET A 19 -19.36 6.19 57.84
CA MET A 19 -19.72 5.05 58.69
C MET A 19 -18.64 3.97 58.59
N PHE A 20 -18.15 3.58 59.76
CA PHE A 20 -16.96 2.80 60.04
C PHE A 20 -17.11 1.29 59.73
N HIS A 21 -16.05 0.73 59.14
CA HIS A 21 -15.36 -0.53 59.48
C HIS A 21 -16.16 -1.81 59.80
N VAL A 22 -15.95 -2.84 58.94
CA VAL A 22 -15.80 -4.24 59.39
C VAL A 22 -14.56 -4.86 58.71
N PHE A 23 -13.44 -4.83 59.43
CA PHE A 23 -12.41 -5.88 59.65
C PHE A 23 -12.71 -7.26 58.97
N LYS A 24 -11.81 -8.06 58.37
CA LYS A 24 -10.37 -8.35 58.53
C LYS A 24 -9.81 -9.11 57.32
N ALA A 25 -8.49 -9.05 57.21
CA ALA A 25 -7.54 -9.78 56.37
C ALA A 25 -7.82 -11.28 56.09
N VAL A 26 -7.55 -11.69 54.85
CA VAL A 26 -7.01 -13.01 54.49
C VAL A 26 -5.81 -12.79 53.57
N THR A 27 -4.64 -12.85 54.21
CA THR A 27 -3.35 -13.43 53.79
C THR A 27 -2.95 -13.50 52.32
N ALA A 28 -1.71 -13.03 52.09
CA ALA A 28 -0.87 -13.23 50.92
C ALA A 28 -0.89 -14.67 50.36
N ALA A 29 -1.32 -14.81 49.11
CA ALA A 29 -0.84 -15.80 48.14
C ALA A 29 -1.58 -15.63 46.79
N ALA A 30 -1.23 -14.61 46.01
CA ALA A 30 -1.52 -14.56 44.56
C ALA A 30 -0.60 -13.57 43.83
N ILE A 31 0.69 -13.53 44.21
CA ILE A 31 1.75 -12.85 43.44
C ILE A 31 2.33 -13.80 42.36
N VAL A 32 1.73 -14.98 42.16
CA VAL A 32 2.20 -15.97 41.18
C VAL A 32 1.02 -16.50 40.37
N TRP A 33 0.42 -15.69 39.51
CA TRP A 33 -0.37 -16.16 38.35
C TRP A 33 -0.69 -15.06 37.34
N PHE A 34 0.29 -14.18 37.09
CA PHE A 34 0.35 -13.42 35.84
C PHE A 34 1.76 -13.56 35.24
N SER A 35 2.30 -14.78 35.31
CA SER A 35 3.41 -15.18 34.47
C SER A 35 2.88 -15.22 33.04
N ILE A 36 3.11 -14.12 32.32
CA ILE A 36 3.62 -14.11 30.95
C ILE A 36 3.20 -15.36 30.16
N MET A 37 2.00 -15.35 29.61
CA MET A 37 1.85 -15.80 28.25
C MET A 37 1.69 -14.57 27.38
N VAL A 38 2.80 -13.84 27.21
CA VAL A 38 3.12 -13.36 25.87
C VAL A 38 3.22 -14.65 25.07
N VAL A 39 2.12 -15.08 24.46
CA VAL A 39 2.19 -16.06 23.37
C VAL A 39 3.10 -15.36 22.37
N PRO A 40 4.34 -15.85 22.15
CA PRO A 40 5.12 -15.36 21.04
C PRO A 40 4.29 -15.81 19.84
N CYS A 41 3.55 -14.89 19.24
CA CYS A 41 3.01 -15.13 17.92
C CYS A 41 4.25 -15.45 17.09
N PRO A 42 4.40 -16.69 16.56
CA PRO A 42 5.53 -16.99 15.71
C PRO A 42 5.50 -15.92 14.63
N ALA A 43 6.55 -15.11 14.57
CA ALA A 43 6.71 -14.13 13.51
C ALA A 43 6.56 -14.94 12.23
N ALA A 44 5.48 -14.69 11.48
CA ALA A 44 5.20 -15.39 10.24
C ALA A 44 6.49 -15.44 9.43
N ASP A 45 6.86 -16.65 9.03
CA ASP A 45 8.12 -16.94 8.37
C ASP A 45 8.30 -15.96 7.21
N ARG A 46 9.31 -15.09 7.32
CA ARG A 46 9.40 -13.87 6.48
C ARG A 46 9.90 -14.15 5.06
N ASP A 47 10.23 -15.40 4.78
CA ASP A 47 10.86 -15.81 3.52
C ASP A 47 9.84 -16.16 2.43
N VAL A 48 8.56 -16.32 2.79
CA VAL A 48 7.49 -16.60 1.82
C VAL A 48 6.67 -15.33 1.59
N PRO A 49 6.58 -14.82 0.35
CA PRO A 49 5.71 -13.70 0.04
C PRO A 49 4.26 -14.03 0.40
N PRO A 50 3.45 -13.07 0.88
CA PRO A 50 2.04 -13.27 1.21
C PRO A 50 1.15 -13.30 -0.03
N PHE A 51 1.72 -13.73 -1.17
CA PHE A 51 1.08 -13.91 -2.45
C PHE A 51 1.83 -15.01 -3.22
N THR A 52 1.09 -15.77 -4.02
CA THR A 52 1.64 -16.91 -4.77
C THR A 52 1.06 -16.95 -6.19
N PRO A 53 1.74 -17.55 -7.17
CA PRO A 53 1.19 -17.75 -8.50
C PRO A 53 -0.19 -18.41 -8.46
N GLY A 54 -1.15 -17.83 -9.19
CA GLY A 54 -2.56 -18.21 -9.21
C GLY A 54 -3.45 -17.33 -8.34
N GLU A 55 -2.90 -16.53 -7.42
CA GLU A 55 -3.68 -15.61 -6.61
C GLU A 55 -4.38 -14.55 -7.46
N LYS A 56 -5.62 -14.21 -7.07
CA LYS A 56 -6.40 -13.11 -7.64
C LYS A 56 -6.97 -12.22 -6.55
N LEU A 57 -6.81 -10.90 -6.70
CA LEU A 57 -7.50 -9.89 -5.92
C LEU A 57 -8.48 -9.16 -6.83
N MET A 58 -9.76 -9.21 -6.51
CA MET A 58 -10.84 -8.59 -7.28
C MET A 58 -11.37 -7.36 -6.54
N PHE A 59 -11.60 -6.28 -7.27
CA PHE A 59 -12.06 -5.00 -6.74
C PHE A 59 -13.22 -4.50 -7.57
N ASP A 60 -14.32 -4.14 -6.91
CA ASP A 60 -15.41 -3.43 -7.55
C ASP A 60 -15.03 -1.95 -7.68
N LEU A 61 -15.15 -1.44 -8.91
CA LEU A 61 -14.99 -0.02 -9.19
C LEU A 61 -16.36 0.62 -9.14
N THR A 62 -16.53 1.63 -8.27
CA THR A 62 -17.79 2.37 -8.15
C THR A 62 -17.57 3.85 -8.44
N TRP A 63 -18.48 4.48 -9.18
CA TRP A 63 -18.49 5.92 -9.42
C TRP A 63 -19.87 6.49 -9.10
N GLY A 64 -19.93 7.46 -8.17
CA GLY A 64 -21.20 8.05 -7.72
C GLY A 64 -22.17 7.05 -7.08
N GLY A 65 -21.67 5.99 -6.44
CA GLY A 65 -22.48 4.89 -5.87
C GLY A 65 -22.96 3.86 -6.89
N ILE A 66 -22.62 4.01 -8.17
CA ILE A 66 -22.99 3.09 -9.25
C ILE A 66 -21.78 2.21 -9.59
N GLY A 67 -22.00 0.91 -9.80
CA GLY A 67 -20.98 -0.03 -10.27
C GLY A 67 -20.43 0.37 -11.65
N ALA A 68 -19.21 0.90 -11.64
CA ALA A 68 -18.49 1.38 -12.82
C ALA A 68 -17.75 0.25 -13.55
N GLY A 69 -17.25 -0.75 -12.81
CA GLY A 69 -16.46 -1.83 -13.37
C GLY A 69 -15.86 -2.76 -12.33
N GLU A 70 -14.90 -3.56 -12.76
CA GLU A 70 -14.11 -4.49 -11.96
C GLU A 70 -12.63 -4.30 -12.31
N ALA A 71 -11.78 -4.32 -11.30
CA ALA A 71 -10.34 -4.46 -11.46
C ALA A 71 -9.87 -5.78 -10.83
N VAL A 72 -9.03 -6.53 -11.55
CA VAL A 72 -8.48 -7.81 -11.10
C VAL A 72 -6.97 -7.76 -11.15
N LEU A 73 -6.34 -7.91 -10.00
CA LEU A 73 -4.91 -8.19 -9.91
C LEU A 73 -4.71 -9.70 -9.89
N THR A 74 -3.78 -10.22 -10.70
CA THR A 74 -3.46 -11.65 -10.77
C THR A 74 -1.95 -11.85 -10.66
N VAL A 75 -1.52 -12.81 -9.86
CA VAL A 75 -0.14 -13.32 -9.89
C VAL A 75 -0.11 -14.48 -10.91
N LEU A 76 0.54 -14.25 -12.04
CA LEU A 76 0.69 -15.27 -13.10
C LEU A 76 1.86 -16.21 -12.77
N PRO A 77 2.01 -17.34 -13.50
CA PRO A 77 3.16 -18.21 -13.35
C PRO A 77 4.47 -17.44 -13.44
N LEU A 78 5.46 -17.83 -12.64
CA LEU A 78 6.79 -17.24 -12.67
C LEU A 78 7.36 -17.34 -14.08
N THR A 79 8.10 -16.31 -14.47
CA THR A 79 8.66 -16.20 -15.82
C THR A 79 10.11 -15.74 -15.74
N THR A 80 10.74 -15.57 -16.90
CA THR A 80 12.12 -15.08 -17.01
C THR A 80 12.16 -13.87 -17.93
N ILE A 81 12.78 -12.78 -17.47
CA ILE A 81 13.06 -11.58 -18.25
C ILE A 81 14.57 -11.45 -18.38
N GLU A 82 15.08 -11.53 -19.62
CA GLU A 82 16.51 -11.39 -19.93
C GLU A 82 17.42 -12.29 -19.07
N GLY A 83 16.99 -13.54 -18.82
CA GLY A 83 17.71 -14.50 -17.99
C GLY A 83 17.51 -14.35 -16.48
N THR A 84 16.74 -13.35 -16.02
CA THR A 84 16.40 -13.15 -14.61
C THR A 84 15.01 -13.70 -14.31
N ALA A 85 14.90 -14.59 -13.33
CA ALA A 85 13.61 -15.09 -12.86
C ALA A 85 12.77 -13.95 -12.25
N ALA A 86 11.48 -13.92 -12.58
CA ALA A 86 10.62 -12.79 -12.29
C ALA A 86 9.20 -13.21 -11.88
N TYR A 87 8.61 -12.46 -10.96
CA TYR A 87 7.17 -12.43 -10.79
C TYR A 87 6.53 -11.84 -12.04
N HIS A 88 5.44 -12.44 -12.51
CA HIS A 88 4.59 -11.88 -13.55
C HIS A 88 3.28 -11.43 -12.91
N LEU A 89 3.12 -10.14 -12.74
CA LEU A 89 1.98 -9.52 -12.08
C LEU A 89 1.11 -8.86 -13.15
N GLU A 90 -0.19 -9.13 -13.12
CA GLU A 90 -1.15 -8.56 -14.04
C GLU A 90 -2.21 -7.76 -13.29
N LEU A 91 -2.60 -6.62 -13.85
CA LEU A 91 -3.81 -5.88 -13.49
C LEU A 91 -4.67 -5.76 -14.75
N THR A 92 -5.94 -6.14 -14.66
CA THR A 92 -6.94 -5.83 -15.68
C THR A 92 -8.04 -4.96 -15.09
N ALA A 93 -8.55 -4.00 -15.85
CA ALA A 93 -9.72 -3.22 -15.47
C ALA A 93 -10.75 -3.22 -16.60
N ARG A 94 -12.02 -3.45 -16.25
CA ARG A 94 -13.13 -3.53 -17.19
C ARG A 94 -14.36 -2.85 -16.63
N SER A 95 -15.02 -2.03 -17.44
CA SER A 95 -16.33 -1.47 -17.07
C SER A 95 -17.44 -2.53 -17.11
N THR A 96 -18.52 -2.30 -16.38
CA THR A 96 -19.71 -3.17 -16.40
C THR A 96 -20.42 -3.08 -17.75
N LYS A 97 -21.27 -4.07 -18.09
CA LYS A 97 -22.05 -4.07 -19.35
C LYS A 97 -22.92 -2.81 -19.51
N THR A 98 -23.42 -2.26 -18.41
CA THR A 98 -24.25 -1.05 -18.42
C THR A 98 -23.42 0.18 -18.73
N ILE A 99 -22.25 0.31 -18.09
CA ILE A 99 -21.34 1.45 -18.27
C ILE A 99 -20.57 1.36 -19.60
N ASP A 100 -20.30 0.15 -20.09
CA ASP A 100 -19.67 -0.12 -21.38
C ASP A 100 -20.28 0.63 -22.57
N ARG A 101 -21.60 0.87 -22.55
CA ARG A 101 -22.30 1.58 -23.63
C ARG A 101 -22.01 3.08 -23.64
N ILE A 102 -21.67 3.64 -22.48
CA ILE A 102 -21.40 5.08 -22.30
C ILE A 102 -19.88 5.31 -22.31
N PHE A 103 -19.13 4.52 -21.54
CA PHE A 103 -17.69 4.62 -21.41
C PHE A 103 -17.06 3.24 -21.18
N ARG A 104 -16.42 2.69 -22.21
CA ARG A 104 -15.84 1.34 -22.20
C ARG A 104 -14.40 1.34 -21.73
N ILE A 105 -14.09 0.65 -20.64
CA ILE A 105 -12.74 0.45 -20.09
C ILE A 105 -12.25 -0.96 -20.39
N ARG A 106 -11.05 -1.11 -20.95
CA ARG A 106 -10.41 -2.40 -21.26
C ARG A 106 -8.90 -2.31 -21.01
N ASP A 107 -8.52 -1.98 -19.80
CA ASP A 107 -7.12 -1.75 -19.46
C ASP A 107 -6.44 -3.04 -19.04
N ARG A 108 -5.15 -3.11 -19.36
CA ARG A 108 -4.27 -4.18 -18.94
C ARG A 108 -2.90 -3.60 -18.63
N MET A 109 -2.40 -3.88 -17.44
CA MET A 109 -1.04 -3.56 -17.02
C MET A 109 -0.36 -4.86 -16.60
N GLU A 110 0.90 -4.99 -16.96
CA GLU A 110 1.73 -6.13 -16.60
C GLU A 110 3.03 -5.61 -16.02
N SER A 111 3.43 -6.16 -14.89
CA SER A 111 4.68 -5.88 -14.22
C SER A 111 5.48 -7.16 -14.07
N TYR A 112 6.77 -7.02 -14.28
CA TYR A 112 7.75 -8.07 -14.12
C TYR A 112 8.79 -7.58 -13.12
N ALA A 113 8.79 -8.16 -11.92
CA ALA A 113 9.70 -7.81 -10.83
C ALA A 113 10.59 -9.00 -10.48
N ASP A 114 11.80 -8.75 -9.98
CA ASP A 114 12.68 -9.82 -9.53
C ASP A 114 12.06 -10.62 -8.37
N LEU A 115 12.43 -11.89 -8.21
CA LEU A 115 11.86 -12.75 -7.16
C LEU A 115 12.12 -12.27 -5.73
N LYS A 116 13.15 -11.43 -5.54
CA LYS A 116 13.44 -10.83 -4.24
C LYS A 116 12.64 -9.54 -3.99
N MET A 117 11.81 -9.12 -4.94
CA MET A 117 11.04 -7.87 -4.88
C MET A 117 11.93 -6.70 -4.45
N THR A 118 13.01 -6.48 -5.19
CA THR A 118 13.94 -5.37 -5.00
C THR A 118 13.80 -4.31 -6.07
N HIS A 119 13.40 -4.66 -7.30
CA HIS A 119 13.21 -3.74 -8.42
C HIS A 119 12.35 -4.31 -9.56
N SER A 120 11.87 -3.43 -10.45
CA SER A 120 11.17 -3.85 -11.68
C SER A 120 12.15 -4.16 -12.81
N LEU A 121 11.84 -5.16 -13.63
CA LEU A 121 12.61 -5.55 -14.82
C LEU A 121 11.94 -5.05 -16.10
N LEU A 122 10.62 -5.16 -16.16
CA LEU A 122 9.80 -4.77 -17.32
C LEU A 122 8.42 -4.36 -16.83
N TYR A 123 7.86 -3.34 -17.46
CA TYR A 123 6.46 -2.94 -17.27
C TYR A 123 5.80 -2.68 -18.62
N ARG A 124 4.59 -3.18 -18.79
CA ARG A 124 3.78 -2.98 -19.99
C ARG A 124 2.40 -2.50 -19.59
N GLU A 125 1.85 -1.62 -20.39
CA GLU A 125 0.47 -1.20 -20.23
C GLU A 125 -0.20 -0.99 -21.57
N LYS A 126 -1.48 -1.31 -21.58
CA LYS A 126 -2.42 -1.07 -22.67
C LYS A 126 -3.67 -0.49 -22.05
N ILE A 127 -3.88 0.80 -22.25
CA ILE A 127 -5.04 1.55 -21.79
C ILE A 127 -5.99 1.71 -22.98
N ARG A 128 -7.25 1.37 -22.77
CA ARG A 128 -8.34 1.41 -23.76
C ARG A 128 -9.60 1.88 -23.05
N GLU A 129 -9.81 3.19 -23.03
CA GLU A 129 -10.86 3.86 -22.27
C GLU A 129 -11.71 4.75 -23.19
N GLY A 130 -12.92 4.32 -23.52
CA GLY A 130 -13.77 4.97 -24.51
C GLY A 130 -13.04 5.09 -25.87
N GLY A 131 -12.76 6.32 -26.29
CA GLY A 131 -11.95 6.62 -27.48
C GLY A 131 -10.44 6.72 -27.22
N TYR A 132 -10.00 6.76 -25.97
CA TYR A 132 -8.60 6.92 -25.60
C TYR A 132 -7.84 5.61 -25.73
N ARG A 133 -6.63 5.69 -26.30
CA ARG A 133 -5.72 4.56 -26.44
C ARG A 133 -4.31 4.96 -26.07
N LYS A 134 -3.67 4.14 -25.24
CA LYS A 134 -2.27 4.29 -24.90
C LYS A 134 -1.63 2.93 -24.71
N ASP A 135 -0.51 2.74 -25.37
CA ASP A 135 0.38 1.60 -25.18
C ASP A 135 1.71 2.13 -24.67
N ARG A 136 2.25 1.48 -23.64
CA ARG A 136 3.57 1.85 -23.14
C ARG A 136 4.32 0.63 -22.64
N VAL A 137 5.62 0.66 -22.91
CA VAL A 137 6.57 -0.34 -22.46
C VAL A 137 7.71 0.39 -21.78
N ILE A 138 8.11 -0.11 -20.61
CA ILE A 138 9.23 0.40 -19.83
C ILE A 138 10.14 -0.79 -19.54
N THR A 139 11.38 -0.72 -20.01
CA THR A 139 12.43 -1.68 -19.68
C THR A 139 13.47 -1.02 -18.79
N PHE A 140 14.03 -1.76 -17.84
CA PHE A 140 15.01 -1.25 -16.89
C PHE A 140 16.37 -1.90 -17.14
N ASP A 141 17.39 -1.09 -17.43
CA ASP A 141 18.80 -1.50 -17.54
C ASP A 141 19.53 -1.10 -16.27
N TRP A 142 19.52 -2.01 -15.29
CA TRP A 142 20.14 -1.80 -13.97
C TRP A 142 21.67 -1.78 -14.01
N LYS A 143 22.29 -2.30 -15.08
CA LYS A 143 23.76 -2.19 -15.25
C LYS A 143 24.16 -0.73 -15.54
N LYS A 144 23.29 0.01 -16.22
CA LYS A 144 23.50 1.43 -16.56
C LYS A 144 22.74 2.39 -15.64
N ASN A 145 21.89 1.88 -14.75
CA ASN A 145 20.93 2.69 -14.00
C ASN A 145 20.09 3.59 -14.93
N GLU A 146 19.66 3.02 -16.04
CA GLU A 146 18.79 3.69 -17.02
C GLU A 146 17.51 2.89 -17.20
N LEU A 147 16.44 3.58 -17.59
CA LEU A 147 15.25 2.95 -18.14
C LEU A 147 15.04 3.40 -19.58
N THR A 148 14.47 2.54 -20.40
CA THR A 148 13.97 2.90 -21.72
C THR A 148 12.46 2.89 -21.68
N TYR A 149 11.83 3.97 -22.14
CA TYR A 149 10.38 4.03 -22.26
C TYR A 149 9.95 4.27 -23.70
N ILE A 150 8.97 3.49 -24.12
CA ILE A 150 8.35 3.56 -25.45
C ILE A 150 6.85 3.77 -25.22
N SER A 151 6.26 4.73 -25.91
CA SER A 151 4.82 4.97 -25.85
C SER A 151 4.22 5.09 -27.25
N ASN A 152 3.13 4.36 -27.49
CA ASN A 152 2.43 4.30 -28.77
C ASN A 152 3.37 4.04 -29.96
N ASN A 153 4.36 3.13 -29.77
CA ASN A 153 5.40 2.80 -30.75
C ASN A 153 6.19 4.00 -31.30
N LYS A 154 6.27 5.09 -30.53
CA LYS A 154 7.11 6.25 -30.85
C LYS A 154 8.57 5.98 -30.49
N THR A 155 9.44 6.90 -30.88
CA THR A 155 10.88 6.88 -30.57
C THR A 155 11.11 6.59 -29.08
N PRO A 156 11.92 5.56 -28.75
CA PRO A 156 12.28 5.27 -27.37
C PRO A 156 13.00 6.47 -26.75
N ARG A 157 12.72 6.76 -25.48
CA ARG A 157 13.57 7.69 -24.72
C ARG A 157 14.18 6.99 -23.51
N ARG A 158 15.44 7.32 -23.26
CA ARG A 158 16.20 6.83 -22.12
C ARG A 158 16.20 7.88 -21.03
N LEU A 159 16.04 7.45 -19.80
CA LEU A 159 16.06 8.31 -18.62
C LEU A 159 16.86 7.62 -17.52
N PRO A 160 17.60 8.36 -16.69
CA PRO A 160 18.21 7.79 -15.50
C PRO A 160 17.12 7.24 -14.57
N VAL A 161 17.43 6.15 -13.87
CA VAL A 161 16.56 5.54 -12.87
C VAL A 161 17.33 5.29 -11.58
N MET A 162 16.70 5.56 -10.45
CA MET A 162 17.31 5.28 -9.15
C MET A 162 17.26 3.77 -8.87
N PRO A 163 18.33 3.18 -8.30
CA PRO A 163 18.33 1.78 -7.89
C PRO A 163 17.12 1.42 -7.01
N GLY A 164 16.53 0.25 -7.23
CA GLY A 164 15.37 -0.21 -6.47
C GLY A 164 14.05 0.46 -6.82
N THR A 165 13.97 1.13 -7.98
CA THR A 165 12.71 1.69 -8.50
C THR A 165 11.75 0.59 -8.91
N PHE A 166 10.49 0.75 -8.51
CA PHE A 166 9.38 -0.06 -8.96
C PHE A 166 8.49 0.67 -9.96
N ASP A 167 7.89 -0.10 -10.85
CA ASP A 167 6.66 0.29 -11.52
C ASP A 167 5.47 0.25 -10.53
N PRO A 168 4.32 0.88 -10.86
CA PRO A 168 3.19 0.98 -9.94
C PRO A 168 2.65 -0.36 -9.44
N LEU A 169 2.64 -1.39 -10.28
CA LEU A 169 2.06 -2.69 -9.92
C LEU A 169 3.04 -3.50 -9.05
N ALA A 170 4.34 -3.50 -9.38
CA ALA A 170 5.35 -4.07 -8.50
C ALA A 170 5.38 -3.37 -7.12
N ALA A 171 5.21 -2.04 -7.10
CA ALA A 171 5.16 -1.28 -5.85
C ALA A 171 3.99 -1.73 -4.96
N PHE A 172 2.80 -1.97 -5.53
CA PHE A 172 1.65 -2.51 -4.79
C PHE A 172 1.98 -3.85 -4.13
N TYR A 173 2.58 -4.79 -4.86
CA TYR A 173 2.94 -6.10 -4.31
C TYR A 173 4.10 -6.02 -3.30
N PHE A 174 5.05 -5.10 -3.51
CA PHE A 174 6.12 -4.83 -2.53
C PHE A 174 5.54 -4.34 -1.19
N LEU A 175 4.48 -3.51 -1.22
CA LEU A 175 3.83 -3.05 0.00
C LEU A 175 3.16 -4.18 0.77
N ARG A 176 2.67 -5.22 0.09
CA ARG A 176 2.09 -6.40 0.76
C ARG A 176 3.12 -7.19 1.56
N LEU A 177 4.42 -7.05 1.27
CA LEU A 177 5.50 -7.63 2.06
C LEU A 177 5.73 -6.90 3.39
N GLN A 178 5.16 -5.71 3.56
CA GLN A 178 5.44 -4.85 4.69
C GLN A 178 4.52 -5.20 5.87
N PRO A 179 5.05 -5.26 7.11
CA PRO A 179 4.24 -5.52 8.30
C PRO A 179 3.26 -4.38 8.55
N LEU A 180 1.96 -4.67 8.46
CA LEU A 180 0.84 -3.72 8.59
C LEU A 180 0.84 -2.93 9.90
N GLN A 181 1.42 -3.48 10.98
CA GLN A 181 1.41 -2.86 12.31
C GLN A 181 2.48 -1.78 12.50
N THR A 182 3.39 -1.59 11.54
CA THR A 182 4.50 -0.66 11.74
C THR A 182 4.17 0.70 11.18
N MET A 183 3.91 1.68 12.06
CA MET A 183 3.91 3.12 11.75
C MET A 183 5.31 3.58 11.31
N LYS A 184 5.80 3.06 10.18
CA LYS A 184 7.06 3.44 9.56
C LYS A 184 6.77 3.99 8.17
N THR A 185 7.27 5.20 7.93
CA THR A 185 7.31 5.77 6.59
C THR A 185 8.22 4.89 5.72
N ILE A 186 7.66 4.32 4.66
CA ILE A 186 8.42 3.62 3.63
C ILE A 186 8.61 4.57 2.46
N GLU A 187 9.86 4.87 2.15
CA GLU A 187 10.22 5.66 0.98
C GLU A 187 10.73 4.72 -0.12
N ARG A 188 10.00 4.68 -1.23
CA ARG A 188 10.41 3.95 -2.42
C ARG A 188 10.18 4.78 -3.66
N PRO A 189 11.15 4.85 -4.60
CA PRO A 189 10.89 5.46 -5.88
C PRO A 189 9.90 4.61 -6.67
N ILE A 190 8.81 5.23 -7.08
CA ILE A 190 7.81 4.62 -7.96
C ILE A 190 7.75 5.45 -9.24
N ARG A 191 7.74 4.80 -10.39
CA ARG A 191 7.55 5.52 -11.64
C ARG A 191 6.06 5.79 -11.89
N LYS A 192 5.64 7.06 -11.87
CA LYS A 192 4.25 7.45 -12.20
C LYS A 192 3.96 7.15 -13.68
N ALA A 193 2.84 6.47 -13.91
CA ALA A 193 2.27 6.25 -15.25
C ALA A 193 1.65 7.51 -15.87
N ILE A 194 1.56 8.65 -15.21
CA ILE A 194 0.86 9.82 -15.76
C ILE A 194 1.69 11.09 -15.45
N ILE A 195 1.89 11.89 -16.50
CA ILE A 195 2.62 13.18 -16.62
C ILE A 195 4.13 13.07 -16.96
N PRO A 196 4.60 13.65 -18.09
CA PRO A 196 6.02 13.75 -18.39
C PRO A 196 6.71 14.77 -17.46
N ASN A 197 7.95 14.47 -17.07
CA ASN A 197 8.90 15.34 -16.33
C ASN A 197 8.86 15.40 -14.80
N ILE A 198 8.22 14.46 -14.08
CA ILE A 198 8.41 14.37 -12.62
C ILE A 198 8.68 12.92 -12.20
N ALA A 199 9.87 12.68 -11.66
CA ALA A 199 10.14 11.51 -10.83
C ALA A 199 9.58 11.81 -9.43
N LEU A 200 8.33 11.42 -9.19
CA LEU A 200 7.74 11.53 -7.86
C LEU A 200 8.27 10.36 -7.00
N CYS A 201 9.05 10.69 -5.97
CA CYS A 201 9.30 9.74 -4.88
C CYS A 201 8.04 9.71 -4.03
N TYR A 202 7.36 8.56 -3.97
CA TYR A 202 6.14 8.44 -3.18
C TYR A 202 6.53 8.15 -1.74
N LYS A 203 6.13 9.05 -0.85
CA LYS A 203 6.19 8.87 0.59
C LYS A 203 4.79 8.47 1.04
N LEU A 204 4.58 7.18 1.26
CA LEU A 204 3.28 6.64 1.64
C LEU A 204 3.08 6.84 3.15
N TRP A 205 1.99 7.49 3.52
CA TRP A 205 1.54 7.66 4.90
C TRP A 205 0.40 6.67 5.17
N PHE A 206 0.53 5.85 6.20
CA PHE A 206 -0.56 4.98 6.67
C PHE A 206 -1.13 5.58 7.95
N ASP A 207 -2.40 5.99 7.93
CA ASP A 207 -3.13 6.43 9.12
C ASP A 207 -3.98 5.25 9.61
N SER A 208 -3.68 4.73 10.81
CA SER A 208 -4.45 3.63 11.41
C SER A 208 -5.65 4.18 12.17
N GLY A 209 -6.60 4.74 11.42
CA GLY A 209 -7.94 5.01 11.92
C GLY A 209 -8.68 3.68 12.12
N THR A 210 -8.92 3.32 13.38
CA THR A 210 -9.71 2.18 13.90
C THR A 210 -10.77 1.59 12.95
N GLN A 211 -10.65 0.27 12.71
CA GLN A 211 -11.69 -0.62 12.18
C GLN A 211 -12.91 -0.68 13.13
N PRO A 212 -14.14 -0.80 12.61
CA PRO A 212 -14.64 -2.08 12.07
C PRO A 212 -15.40 -1.95 10.74
N ASP A 213 -15.31 -2.99 9.91
CA ASP A 213 -15.96 -3.11 8.58
C ASP A 213 -15.34 -2.22 7.47
N GLY A 214 -14.94 -2.86 6.37
CA GLY A 214 -14.47 -2.20 5.14
C GLY A 214 -13.08 -1.55 5.22
N GLN A 215 -12.03 -2.29 4.84
CA GLN A 215 -10.68 -1.71 4.75
C GLN A 215 -10.63 -0.59 3.69
N THR A 216 -10.57 0.67 4.12
CA THR A 216 -10.32 1.82 3.25
C THR A 216 -8.87 2.28 3.45
N VAL A 217 -8.00 1.99 2.47
CA VAL A 217 -6.64 2.55 2.42
C VAL A 217 -6.70 3.88 1.68
N SER A 218 -6.46 4.99 2.38
CA SER A 218 -6.41 6.32 1.75
C SER A 218 -4.96 6.68 1.38
N ILE A 219 -4.65 6.73 0.08
CA ILE A 219 -3.38 7.23 -0.44
C ILE A 219 -3.54 8.74 -0.65
N LYS A 220 -2.85 9.56 0.16
CA LYS A 220 -2.81 11.02 -0.03
C LYS A 220 -1.57 11.40 -0.84
N GLU A 221 -1.77 12.05 -1.99
CA GLU A 221 -0.71 12.70 -2.74
C GLU A 221 -0.29 13.99 -2.01
N GLY A 222 0.96 14.07 -1.57
CA GLY A 222 1.54 15.28 -1.02
C GLY A 222 2.29 16.05 -2.12
N ASN A 223 1.79 17.21 -2.51
CA ASN A 223 2.61 18.19 -3.23
C ASN A 223 3.50 18.91 -2.22
N ARG A 224 4.79 19.04 -2.55
CA ARG A 224 5.69 19.95 -1.87
C ARG A 224 5.75 21.25 -2.64
#